data_AF-D2QLT0-F1
#
_entry.id   AF-D2QLT0-F1
#
_cell.length_a   1.000
_cell.length_b   1.000
_cell.length_c   1.000
_cell.angle_alpha   90.00
_cell.angle_beta   90.00
_cell.angle_gamma   90.00
#
_symmetry.space_group_name_H-M   'P 1'
#
loop_
_entity.id
_entity.type
_entity.pdbx_description
1 polymer ?
#
loop_
_entity_poly.entity_id
_entity_poly.type
_entity_poly.pdbx_seq_one_letter_code
_entity_poly.pdbx_strand_id
1 'polypeptide(L)'
;MPERITIENLRIDDSRHPETYQGAAIFANFNPQQTDASYQEKFPYVKTKEVILKNVTTTSGKPLRISDNPFMFRDVKVSSGQ
;
A
#
# COMPACT_ATOMS: atom_id res chain seq x y z
N MET A 1 5.07 9.64 -8.08
CA MET A 1 3.75 9.37 -7.46
C MET A 1 3.26 10.66 -6.80
N PRO A 2 1.95 10.85 -6.55
CA PRO A 2 1.47 11.98 -5.75
C PRO A 2 2.05 11.93 -4.34
N GLU A 3 2.25 13.08 -3.69
CA GLU A 3 2.78 13.11 -2.32
C GLU A 3 1.76 12.62 -1.28
N ARG A 4 0.46 12.85 -1.51
CA ARG A 4 -0.64 12.45 -0.64
C ARG A 4 -1.72 11.73 -1.44
N ILE A 5 -2.23 10.63 -0.89
CA ILE A 5 -3.37 9.89 -1.43
C ILE A 5 -4.46 9.84 -0.37
N THR A 6 -5.70 10.16 -0.76
CA THR A 6 -6.89 9.90 0.05
C THR A 6 -7.74 8.86 -0.65
N ILE A 7 -8.09 7.79 0.06
CA ILE A 7 -9.01 6.76 -0.42
C ILE A 7 -10.23 6.82 0.47
N GLU A 8 -11.39 7.10 -0.13
CA GLU A 8 -12.61 7.36 0.62
C GLU A 8 -13.78 6.55 0.06
N ASN A 9 -14.59 5.98 0.96
CA ASN A 9 -15.81 5.22 0.65
C ASN A 9 -15.57 4.04 -0.31
N LEU A 10 -14.37 3.45 -0.28
CA LEU A 10 -14.00 2.30 -1.10
C LEU A 10 -14.42 1.00 -0.39
N ARG A 11 -15.24 0.19 -1.07
CA ARG A 11 -15.48 -1.21 -0.70
C ARG A 11 -14.74 -2.13 -1.65
N ILE A 12 -13.92 -3.01 -1.10
CA ILE A 12 -13.17 -4.04 -1.84
C ILE A 12 -13.84 -5.38 -1.60
N ASP A 13 -14.33 -6.02 -2.67
CA ASP A 13 -14.80 -7.40 -2.60
C ASP A 13 -13.65 -8.37 -2.86
N ASP A 14 -13.01 -8.80 -1.79
CA ASP A 14 -11.95 -9.81 -1.77
C ASP A 14 -12.44 -11.15 -1.22
N SER A 15 -13.74 -11.44 -1.27
CA SER A 15 -14.34 -12.69 -0.76
C SER A 15 -13.75 -13.98 -1.36
N ARG A 16 -13.21 -13.90 -2.59
CA ARG A 16 -12.64 -15.05 -3.32
C ARG A 16 -11.11 -15.08 -3.23
N HIS A 17 -10.57 -15.05 -2.02
CA HIS A 17 -9.13 -15.08 -1.79
C HIS A 17 -8.64 -16.46 -1.32
N PRO A 18 -7.38 -16.86 -1.59
CA PRO A 18 -6.79 -18.07 -1.01
C PRO A 18 -6.61 -17.95 0.51
N GLU A 19 -6.40 -19.06 1.21
CA GLU A 19 -6.20 -19.06 2.68
C GLU A 19 -5.00 -18.22 3.12
N THR A 20 -3.96 -18.17 2.28
CA THR A 20 -2.72 -17.42 2.54
C THR A 20 -2.85 -15.91 2.34
N TYR A 21 -3.99 -15.42 1.85
CA TYR A 21 -4.21 -14.01 1.56
C TYR A 21 -4.16 -13.14 2.81
N GLN A 22 -3.40 -12.05 2.74
CA GLN A 22 -3.14 -11.14 3.86
C GLN A 22 -3.87 -9.80 3.76
N GLY A 23 -4.75 -9.62 2.76
CA GLY A 23 -5.41 -8.35 2.48
C GLY A 23 -4.87 -7.65 1.23
N ALA A 24 -5.63 -6.69 0.71
CA ALA A 24 -5.32 -5.97 -0.51
C ALA A 24 -4.15 -5.01 -0.29
N ALA A 25 -3.28 -4.87 -1.29
CA ALA A 25 -2.17 -3.92 -1.25
C ALA A 25 -2.59 -2.56 -1.82
N ILE A 26 -2.19 -1.48 -1.17
CA ILE A 26 -2.39 -0.09 -1.63
C ILE A 26 -1.49 0.19 -2.83
N PHE A 27 -0.25 -0.29 -2.79
CA PHE A 27 0.74 -0.09 -3.85
C PHE A 27 1.22 -1.40 -4.45
N ALA A 28 1.35 -1.40 -5.78
CA ALA A 28 2.16 -2.39 -6.49
C ALA A 28 3.65 -2.01 -6.39
N ASN A 29 4.51 -3.02 -6.38
CA ASN A 29 5.96 -2.83 -6.33
C ASN A 29 6.49 -2.40 -7.70
N PHE A 30 6.82 -1.11 -7.86
CA PHE A 30 7.39 -0.61 -9.12
C PHE A 30 8.89 -0.90 -9.26
N ASN A 31 9.61 -1.04 -8.15
CA ASN A 31 11.02 -1.47 -8.10
C ASN A 31 11.19 -2.74 -7.24
N PRO A 32 10.68 -3.93 -7.63
CA PRO A 32 10.59 -5.10 -6.74
C PRO A 32 11.90 -5.51 -6.05
N GLN A 33 13.04 -5.22 -6.67
CA GLN A 33 14.38 -5.50 -6.16
C GLN A 33 14.86 -4.53 -5.06
N GLN A 34 14.15 -3.43 -4.79
CA GLN A 34 14.47 -2.49 -3.72
C GLN A 34 14.03 -3.06 -2.37
N THR A 35 14.74 -4.09 -1.91
CA THR A 35 14.44 -4.80 -0.65
C THR A 35 15.30 -4.33 0.51
N ASP A 36 16.35 -3.56 0.25
CA ASP A 36 17.29 -3.04 1.24
C ASP A 36 17.97 -1.75 0.77
N ALA A 37 18.83 -1.21 1.63
CA ALA A 37 19.50 0.09 1.43
C ALA A 37 20.64 0.06 0.40
N SER A 38 21.09 -1.13 -0.03
CA SER A 38 22.13 -1.26 -1.05
C SER A 38 21.61 -1.01 -2.46
N TYR A 39 20.29 -1.09 -2.66
CA TYR A 39 19.67 -0.87 -3.97
C TYR A 39 19.81 0.58 -4.43
N GLN A 40 20.44 0.77 -5.58
CA GLN A 40 20.62 2.09 -6.21
C GLN A 40 19.63 2.27 -7.35
N GLU A 41 18.68 3.19 -7.17
CA GLU A 41 17.75 3.59 -8.23
C GLU A 41 18.49 4.43 -9.28
N LYS A 42 18.43 4.00 -10.56
CA LYS A 42 18.97 4.79 -11.68
C LYS A 42 18.20 6.10 -11.89
N PHE A 43 16.90 6.07 -11.61
CA PHE A 43 15.99 7.22 -11.71
C PHE A 43 15.08 7.21 -10.48
N PRO A 44 15.34 8.06 -9.47
CA PRO A 44 14.58 8.05 -8.22
C PRO A 44 13.13 8.49 -8.46
N TYR A 45 12.18 7.68 -8.00
CA TYR A 45 10.77 8.08 -8.00
C TYR A 45 10.49 8.98 -6.81
N VAL A 46 9.72 10.06 -7.03
CA VAL A 46 9.05 10.75 -5.91
C VAL A 46 7.99 9.80 -5.35
N LYS A 47 8.26 9.30 -4.13
CA LYS A 47 7.39 8.37 -3.41
C LYS A 47 6.28 9.12 -2.67
N THR A 48 5.13 8.47 -2.53
CA THR A 48 4.04 8.96 -1.68
C THR A 48 4.54 9.12 -0.24
N LYS A 49 4.15 10.19 0.44
CA LYS A 49 4.48 10.44 1.84
C LYS A 49 3.35 10.01 2.77
N GLU A 50 2.11 10.18 2.34
CA GLU A 50 0.93 9.97 3.18
C GLU A 50 -0.22 9.30 2.41
N VAL A 51 -0.86 8.33 3.06
CA VAL A 51 -2.12 7.72 2.63
C VAL A 51 -3.14 7.87 3.74
N ILE A 52 -4.29 8.43 3.40
CA ILE A 52 -5.43 8.63 4.31
C ILE A 52 -6.56 7.71 3.86
N LEU A 53 -6.95 6.77 4.70
CA LEU A 53 -8.05 5.84 4.46
C LEU A 53 -9.30 6.31 5.21
N LYS A 54 -10.39 6.57 4.50
CA LYS A 54 -11.67 7.02 5.05
C LYS A 54 -12.77 6.05 4.66
N ASN A 55 -13.41 5.41 5.63
CA ASN A 55 -14.51 4.47 5.38
C ASN A 55 -14.16 3.42 4.30
N VAL A 56 -12.97 2.82 4.41
CA VAL A 56 -12.52 1.75 3.50
C VAL A 56 -12.84 0.40 4.13
N THR A 57 -13.51 -0.47 3.38
CA THR A 57 -13.96 -1.77 3.87
C THR A 57 -13.56 -2.90 2.92
N THR A 58 -13.32 -4.08 3.48
CA THR A 58 -13.04 -5.31 2.74
C THR A 58 -14.08 -6.37 3.10
N THR A 59 -14.55 -7.16 2.12
CA THR A 59 -15.48 -8.27 2.40
C THR A 59 -14.83 -9.33 3.29
N SER A 60 -13.52 -9.57 3.13
CA SER A 60 -12.73 -10.51 3.95
C SER A 60 -12.53 -10.07 5.41
N GLY A 61 -12.76 -8.79 5.71
CA GLY A 61 -12.42 -8.18 7.01
C GLY A 61 -10.92 -7.99 7.24
N LYS A 62 -10.06 -8.37 6.28
CA LYS A 62 -8.61 -8.17 6.38
C LYS A 62 -8.25 -6.70 6.15
N PRO A 63 -7.27 -6.16 6.89
CA PRO A 63 -6.81 -4.79 6.68
C PRO A 63 -6.13 -4.64 5.31
N LEU A 64 -6.12 -3.42 4.78
CA LEU A 64 -5.27 -3.08 3.65
C LEU A 64 -3.80 -3.09 4.08
N ARG A 65 -2.94 -3.56 3.20
CA ARG A 65 -1.48 -3.57 3.35
C ARG A 65 -0.87 -2.47 2.49
N ILE A 66 0.29 -1.97 2.89
CA ILE A 66 0.99 -0.95 2.10
C ILE A 66 1.45 -1.55 0.76
N SER A 67 2.20 -2.64 0.81
CA SER A 67 2.65 -3.42 -0.36
C SER A 67 3.21 -4.77 0.08
N ASP A 68 3.63 -5.60 -0.88
CA ASP A 68 4.42 -6.81 -0.61
C ASP A 68 5.92 -6.52 -0.39
N ASN A 69 6.38 -5.30 -0.67
CA ASN A 69 7.75 -4.86 -0.40
C ASN A 69 7.76 -3.75 0.69
N PRO A 70 7.92 -4.13 1.97
CA PRO A 70 7.86 -3.17 3.07
C PRO A 70 9.01 -2.15 3.02
N PHE A 71 10.17 -2.50 2.45
CA PHE A 71 11.32 -1.60 2.39
C PHE A 71 11.07 -0.43 1.42
N MET A 72 10.48 -0.71 0.26
CA MET A 72 10.20 0.30 -0.77
C MET A 72 9.32 1.44 -0.25
N PHE A 73 8.36 1.12 0.62
CA PHE A 73 7.35 2.05 1.13
C PHE A 73 7.46 2.29 2.64
N ARG A 74 8.62 2.00 3.24
CA ARG A 74 8.85 2.13 4.70
C ARG A 74 8.61 3.53 5.25
N ASP A 75 8.74 4.55 4.40
CA ASP A 75 8.60 5.95 4.76
C ASP A 75 7.17 6.50 4.52
N VAL A 76 6.26 5.67 3.99
CA VAL A 76 4.86 6.04 3.77
C VAL A 76 4.09 5.99 5.09
N LYS A 77 3.48 7.10 5.48
CA LYS A 77 2.57 7.15 6.62
C LYS A 77 1.16 6.78 6.19
N VAL A 78 0.55 5.79 6.83
CA VAL A 78 -0.85 5.43 6.61
C VAL A 78 -1.66 5.82 7.84
N SER A 79 -2.74 6.56 7.64
CA SER A 79 -3.67 6.97 8.70
C SER A 79 -5.11 6.64 8.31
N SER A 80 -5.92 6.35 9.32
CA SER A 80 -7.37 6.29 9.18
C SER A 80 -7.92 7.69 9.41
N GLY A 81 -8.48 8.30 8.38
CA GLY A 81 -9.20 9.57 8.53
C GLY A 81 -10.59 9.31 9.11
N GLN A 82 -10.94 10.01 10.19
CA GLN A 82 -12.33 10.16 10.60
C GLN A 82 -13.10 11.01 9.59
#